data_AF-A0A183KXW8-F1
#
_entry.id   AF-A0A183KXW8-F1
#
_cell.length_a   1.000
_cell.length_b   1.000
_cell.length_c   1.000
_cell.angle_alpha   90.00
_cell.angle_beta   90.00
_cell.angle_gamma   90.00
#
_symmetry.space_group_name_H-M   'P 1'
#
loop_
_entity.id
_entity.type
_entity.pdbx_description
1 polymer ?
#
loop_
_entity_poly.entity_id
_entity_poly.type
_entity_poly.pdbx_seq_one_letter_code
_entity_poly.pdbx_strand_id
1 'polypeptide(L)'
;MDDTKIIYHIDDEETPYLVKIAVCPSAVTLGDFKNALNRPNYKFFFKSVDADFGVVKEEIADDDARLPCFNGKVISWVFTVIYFHVCQLVSADSSTKSDNHSNGAGENHLSSQNKNSTK
;
A
#
# COMPACT_ATOMS: atom_id res chain seq x y z
N MET A 1 -0.14 -33.06 -11.22
CA MET A 1 -0.97 -31.83 -11.30
C MET A 1 -0.27 -30.84 -10.40
N ASP A 2 0.29 -29.78 -10.98
CA ASP A 2 0.97 -28.76 -10.20
C ASP A 2 -0.09 -27.86 -9.56
N ASP A 3 -0.14 -27.84 -8.23
CA ASP A 3 -1.02 -26.97 -7.48
C ASP A 3 -0.40 -25.57 -7.36
N THR A 4 -1.24 -24.55 -7.40
CA THR A 4 -0.82 -23.19 -7.06
C THR A 4 -1.02 -22.95 -5.57
N LYS A 5 0.04 -22.51 -4.88
CA LYS A 5 -0.03 -22.07 -3.49
C LYS A 5 -0.25 -20.57 -3.45
N ILE A 6 -1.38 -20.12 -2.91
CA ILE A 6 -1.66 -18.70 -2.70
C ILE A 6 -1.54 -18.42 -1.22
N ILE A 7 -0.63 -17.51 -0.88
CA ILE A 7 -0.45 -16.99 0.48
C ILE A 7 -1.07 -15.59 0.49
N TYR A 8 -2.04 -15.36 1.35
CA TYR A 8 -2.78 -14.10 1.36
C TYR A 8 -2.92 -13.52 2.77
N HIS A 9 -2.82 -12.20 2.85
CA HIS A 9 -3.14 -11.43 4.06
C HIS A 9 -4.55 -10.86 3.88
N ILE A 10 -5.33 -10.84 4.94
CA ILE A 10 -6.65 -10.20 4.95
C ILE A 10 -6.59 -8.98 5.88
N ASP A 11 -7.03 -7.82 5.38
CA ASP A 11 -7.06 -6.56 6.11
C ASP A 11 -5.74 -6.28 6.89
N ASP A 12 -5.78 -6.14 8.22
CA ASP A 12 -4.62 -5.93 9.10
C ASP A 12 -4.15 -7.19 9.86
N GLU A 13 -4.63 -8.38 9.47
CA GLU A 13 -4.22 -9.61 10.13
C GLU A 13 -2.73 -9.91 9.93
N GLU A 14 -2.02 -10.17 11.03
CA GLU A 14 -0.58 -10.40 11.03
C GLU A 14 -0.21 -11.75 10.39
N THR A 15 -0.99 -12.80 10.65
CA THR A 15 -0.69 -14.15 10.16
C THR A 15 -1.32 -14.36 8.78
N PRO A 16 -0.54 -14.64 7.73
CA PRO A 16 -1.10 -14.92 6.41
C PRO A 16 -1.76 -16.30 6.38
N TYR A 17 -2.77 -16.41 5.53
CA TYR A 17 -3.43 -17.66 5.20
C TYR A 17 -2.82 -18.30 3.98
N LEU A 18 -3.02 -19.61 3.83
CA LEU A 18 -2.58 -20.37 2.66
C LEU A 18 -3.74 -21.19 2.10
N VAL A 19 -3.99 -21.05 0.80
CA VAL A 19 -4.88 -21.93 0.04
C VAL A 19 -4.11 -22.61 -1.08
N LYS A 20 -4.53 -23.84 -1.42
CA LYS A 20 -4.00 -24.61 -2.55
C LYS A 20 -5.08 -24.74 -3.60
N ILE A 21 -4.80 -24.26 -4.80
CA ILE A 21 -5.72 -24.32 -5.93
C ILE A 21 -5.21 -25.40 -6.89
N ALA A 22 -6.10 -26.30 -7.29
CA ALA A 22 -5.80 -27.40 -8.23
C ALA A 22 -5.70 -26.91 -9.69
N VAL A 23 -4.98 -25.81 -9.90
CA VAL A 23 -4.71 -25.18 -11.19
C VAL A 23 -3.22 -24.88 -11.27
N CYS A 24 -2.63 -25.13 -12.45
CA CYS A 24 -1.21 -24.90 -12.68
C CYS A 24 -0.85 -23.41 -12.49
N PRO A 25 0.32 -23.08 -11.90
CA PRO A 25 0.72 -21.68 -11.70
C PRO A 25 0.76 -20.81 -12.96
N SER A 26 0.96 -21.38 -14.14
CA SER A 26 0.91 -20.65 -15.41
C SER A 26 -0.52 -20.34 -15.88
N ALA A 27 -1.52 -20.95 -15.26
CA ALA A 27 -2.91 -20.91 -15.66
C ALA A 27 -3.89 -20.50 -14.54
N VAL A 28 -3.39 -20.15 -13.35
CA VAL A 28 -4.26 -19.70 -12.26
C VAL A 28 -4.78 -18.29 -12.54
N THR A 29 -6.05 -18.06 -12.24
CA THR A 29 -6.76 -16.78 -12.45
C THR A 29 -7.25 -16.17 -11.14
N LEU A 30 -7.67 -14.90 -11.18
CA LEU A 30 -8.37 -14.29 -10.06
C LEU A 30 -9.68 -15.00 -9.74
N GLY A 31 -10.43 -15.45 -10.75
CA GLY A 31 -11.65 -16.21 -10.59
C GLY A 31 -11.44 -17.49 -9.79
N ASP A 32 -10.36 -18.23 -10.06
CA ASP A 32 -9.99 -19.43 -9.29
C ASP A 32 -9.77 -19.10 -7.81
N PHE A 33 -9.07 -18.00 -7.53
CA PHE A 33 -8.79 -17.57 -6.17
C PHE A 33 -10.06 -17.10 -5.43
N LYS A 34 -10.91 -16.30 -6.09
CA LYS A 34 -12.21 -15.88 -5.53
C LYS A 34 -13.11 -17.08 -5.21
N ASN A 35 -13.16 -18.06 -6.12
CA ASN A 35 -13.91 -19.30 -5.91
C ASN A 35 -13.40 -20.09 -4.70
N ALA A 36 -12.08 -20.13 -4.50
CA ALA A 36 -11.47 -20.80 -3.35
C ALA A 36 -11.76 -20.09 -2.01
N LEU A 37 -11.89 -18.75 -2.00
CA LEU A 37 -12.24 -17.99 -0.80
C LEU A 37 -13.73 -18.07 -0.45
N ASN A 38 -14.60 -18.26 -1.44
CA ASN A 38 -16.06 -18.33 -1.28
C ASN A 38 -16.65 -17.13 -0.49
N ARG A 39 -16.12 -15.93 -0.72
CA ARG A 39 -16.62 -14.71 -0.08
C ARG A 39 -16.65 -13.52 -1.07
N PRO A 40 -17.75 -12.74 -1.10
CA PRO A 40 -17.86 -11.56 -1.96
C PRO A 40 -17.22 -10.31 -1.33
N ASN A 41 -17.08 -9.24 -2.13
CA ASN A 41 -16.74 -7.87 -1.69
C ASN A 41 -15.31 -7.67 -1.13
N TYR A 42 -14.31 -8.13 -1.89
CA TYR A 42 -12.90 -7.85 -1.61
C TYR A 42 -12.23 -7.15 -2.78
N LYS A 43 -11.20 -6.37 -2.44
CA LYS A 43 -10.18 -5.92 -3.40
C LYS A 43 -8.94 -6.81 -3.28
N PHE A 44 -8.35 -7.14 -4.42
CA PHE A 44 -7.25 -8.08 -4.51
C PHE A 44 -6.01 -7.39 -5.06
N PHE A 45 -4.94 -7.44 -4.28
CA PHE A 45 -3.64 -6.95 -4.67
C PHE A 45 -2.65 -8.11 -4.66
N PHE A 46 -1.69 -8.08 -5.57
CA PHE A 46 -0.73 -9.17 -5.76
C PHE A 46 0.69 -8.63 -5.77
N LYS A 47 1.61 -9.41 -5.21
CA LYS A 47 3.03 -9.12 -5.34
C LYS A 47 3.41 -9.35 -6.80
N SER A 48 3.76 -8.28 -7.49
CA SER A 48 4.14 -8.29 -8.90
C SER A 48 5.49 -7.60 -9.09
N VAL A 49 5.99 -7.60 -10.32
CA VAL A 49 7.21 -6.89 -10.72
C VAL A 49 6.87 -5.99 -11.90
N ASP A 50 6.97 -4.69 -11.68
CA ASP A 50 6.93 -3.68 -12.71
C ASP A 50 8.36 -3.42 -13.26
N ALA A 51 8.47 -3.09 -14.54
CA ALA A 51 9.76 -2.92 -15.21
C ALA A 51 10.57 -1.71 -14.70
N ASP A 52 9.88 -0.65 -14.29
CA ASP A 52 10.49 0.62 -13.89
C ASP A 52 10.58 0.75 -12.35
N PHE A 53 9.56 0.24 -11.66
CA PHE A 53 9.44 0.38 -10.20
C PHE A 53 9.93 -0.85 -9.41
N GLY A 54 10.14 -1.99 -10.08
CA GLY A 54 10.50 -3.23 -9.41
C GLY A 54 9.30 -3.87 -8.68
N VAL A 55 9.48 -4.30 -7.44
CA VAL A 55 8.43 -5.04 -6.71
C VAL A 55 7.28 -4.12 -6.30
N VAL A 56 6.07 -4.43 -6.76
CA VAL A 56 4.85 -3.63 -6.51
C VAL A 56 3.70 -4.47 -5.99
N LYS A 57 2.64 -3.81 -5.49
CA LYS A 57 1.33 -4.39 -5.21
C LYS A 57 0.37 -4.05 -6.35
N GLU A 58 0.20 -4.96 -7.29
CA GLU A 58 -0.67 -4.78 -8.45
C GLU A 58 -2.13 -5.10 -8.08
N GLU A 59 -3.06 -4.18 -8.33
CA GLU A 59 -4.50 -4.44 -8.20
C GLU A 59 -4.99 -5.23 -9.41
N ILE A 60 -5.64 -6.37 -9.18
CA ILE A 60 -6.29 -7.14 -10.24
C ILE A 60 -7.77 -7.29 -9.89
N ALA A 61 -8.64 -6.83 -10.78
CA ALA A 61 -10.09 -6.85 -10.59
C ALA A 61 -10.82 -7.81 -11.55
N ASP A 62 -10.21 -8.12 -12.70
CA ASP A 62 -10.76 -9.00 -13.74
C ASP A 62 -10.61 -10.48 -13.33
N ASP A 63 -11.71 -11.23 -13.35
CA ASP A 63 -11.75 -12.64 -12.95
C ASP A 63 -10.96 -13.54 -13.90
N ASP A 64 -10.86 -13.16 -15.17
CA ASP A 64 -10.15 -13.93 -16.19
C ASP A 64 -8.63 -13.65 -16.21
N ALA A 65 -8.19 -12.62 -15.46
CA ALA A 65 -6.78 -12.23 -15.42
C ALA A 65 -5.91 -13.29 -14.70
N ARG A 66 -4.73 -13.56 -15.28
CA ARG A 66 -3.71 -14.44 -14.69
C ARG A 66 -3.07 -13.80 -13.47
N LEU A 67 -2.79 -14.59 -12.45
CA LEU A 67 -2.13 -14.09 -11.25
C LEU A 67 -0.60 -14.06 -11.41
N PRO A 68 0.08 -13.01 -10.87
CA PRO A 68 1.53 -12.99 -10.78
C PRO A 68 2.06 -14.15 -9.93
N CYS A 69 2.83 -15.04 -10.55
CA CYS A 69 3.37 -16.24 -9.92
C CYS A 69 4.90 -16.16 -9.80
N PHE A 70 5.43 -16.50 -8.62
CA PHE A 70 6.87 -16.61 -8.37
C PHE A 70 7.18 -17.97 -7.71
N ASN A 71 7.93 -18.83 -8.41
CA ASN A 71 8.24 -20.20 -7.96
C ASN A 71 6.99 -21.01 -7.55
N GLY A 72 5.92 -20.93 -8.34
CA GLY A 72 4.66 -21.64 -8.09
C GLY A 72 3.84 -21.09 -6.91
N LYS A 73 4.20 -19.90 -6.41
CA LYS A 73 3.50 -19.20 -5.32
C LYS A 73 2.95 -17.87 -5.81
N VAL A 74 1.77 -17.54 -5.30
CA VAL A 74 1.18 -16.20 -5.41
C VAL A 74 1.16 -15.59 -4.02
N ILE A 75 1.54 -14.31 -3.91
CA ILE A 75 1.40 -13.54 -2.66
C ILE A 75 0.33 -12.48 -2.88
N SER A 76 -0.71 -12.47 -2.04
CA SER A 76 -1.82 -11.54 -2.16
C SER A 76 -2.08 -10.75 -0.87
N TRP A 77 -2.66 -9.56 -1.03
CA TRP A 77 -3.29 -8.77 0.01
C TRP A 77 -4.76 -8.58 -0.39
N VAL A 78 -5.64 -9.02 0.50
CA VAL A 78 -7.08 -9.03 0.30
C VAL A 78 -7.67 -8.03 1.28
N PHE A 79 -8.35 -7.00 0.77
CA PHE A 79 -8.97 -6.00 1.61
C PHE A 79 -10.48 -6.10 1.52
N THR A 80 -11.15 -6.20 2.66
CA THR A 80 -12.59 -6.05 2.73
C THR A 80 -12.93 -4.65 2.24
N VAL A 81 -13.95 -4.51 1.39
CA VAL A 81 -14.32 -3.19 0.84
C VAL A 81 -14.54 -2.17 1.95
N ILE A 82 -15.14 -2.56 3.07
CA ILE A 82 -15.34 -1.70 4.25
C ILE A 82 -13.99 -1.21 4.80
N TYR A 83 -13.06 -2.13 5.07
CA TYR A 83 -11.74 -1.79 5.59
C TYR A 83 -10.98 -0.84 4.65
N PHE A 84 -11.02 -1.13 3.35
CA PHE A 84 -10.39 -0.29 2.34
C PHE A 84 -10.93 1.15 2.32
N HIS A 85 -12.25 1.33 2.48
CA HIS A 85 -12.85 2.66 2.59
C HIS A 85 -12.44 3.36 3.90
N VAL A 86 -12.43 2.64 5.03
CA VAL A 86 -11.99 3.20 6.31
C VAL A 86 -10.54 3.66 6.24
N CYS A 87 -9.62 2.89 5.67
CA CYS A 87 -8.23 3.29 5.51
C CYS A 87 -8.05 4.55 4.66
N GLN A 88 -8.85 4.71 3.59
CA GLN A 88 -8.82 5.93 2.79
C GLN A 88 -9.29 7.15 3.57
N LEU A 89 -10.34 7.01 4.38
CA LEU A 89 -10.85 8.10 5.21
C LEU A 89 -9.83 8.52 6.29
N VAL A 90 -9.23 7.55 7.00
CA VAL A 90 -8.18 7.82 8.00
C VAL A 90 -6.96 8.49 7.36
N SER A 91 -6.63 8.15 6.11
CA SER A 91 -5.54 8.78 5.37
C SER A 91 -5.88 10.21 4.94
N ALA A 92 -7.15 10.55 4.73
CA ALA A 92 -7.57 11.89 4.34
C ALA A 92 -7.58 12.87 5.52
N ASP A 93 -8.00 12.42 6.71
CA ASP A 93 -8.07 13.27 7.92
C ASP A 93 -6.69 13.67 8.46
N SER A 94 -5.63 12.94 8.09
CA SER A 94 -4.24 13.30 8.46
C SER A 94 -3.62 14.39 7.57
N SER A 95 -4.33 14.88 6.55
CA SER A 95 -3.82 15.90 5.61
C SER A 95 -4.11 17.36 5.99
N THR A 96 -4.81 17.64 7.09
CA THR A 96 -5.06 19.03 7.53
C THR A 96 -4.02 19.53 8.53
N LYS A 97 -3.15 20.45 8.04
CA LYS A 97 -2.19 21.35 8.72
C LYS A 97 -0.73 20.90 8.78
N SER A 98 0.11 21.58 8.01
CA SER A 98 1.23 22.40 8.54
C SER A 98 1.88 23.24 7.44
N ASP A 99 1.34 24.44 7.18
CA ASP A 99 2.09 25.55 6.55
C ASP A 99 1.71 26.84 7.28
N ASN A 100 2.31 27.06 8.46
CA ASN A 100 2.30 28.37 9.11
C ASN A 100 3.67 29.02 8.93
N HIS A 101 3.82 29.75 7.83
CA HIS A 101 4.88 30.72 7.67
C HIS A 101 4.43 32.02 8.34
N SER A 102 5.00 32.37 9.49
CA SER A 102 4.84 33.70 10.08
C SER A 102 6.19 34.31 10.39
N ASN A 103 6.68 35.15 9.47
CA ASN A 103 7.71 36.15 9.74
C ASN A 103 7.10 37.24 10.62
N GLY A 104 7.37 37.18 11.93
CA GLY A 104 7.04 38.25 12.87
C GLY A 104 8.26 39.10 13.14
N ALA A 105 8.28 40.32 12.58
CA ALA A 105 9.25 41.36 12.90
C ALA A 105 9.16 41.74 14.39
N GLY A 106 10.31 41.76 15.08
CA GLY A 106 10.46 42.32 16.42
C GLY A 106 11.46 43.46 16.38
N GLU A 107 10.96 44.69 16.34
CA GLU A 107 11.73 45.91 16.62
C GLU A 107 12.10 45.93 18.11
N ASN A 108 13.35 46.24 18.43
CA ASN A 108 13.73 46.87 19.70
C ASN A 108 14.86 47.86 19.43
N HIS A 109 14.63 49.09 19.88
CA HIS A 109 15.31 50.32 19.48
C HIS A 109 16.17 50.85 20.64
N LEU A 110 17.44 51.21 20.33
CA LEU A 110 18.34 52.21 20.97
C LEU A 110 18.65 52.09 22.48
N SER A 111 19.83 52.41 23.03
CA SER A 111 21.05 53.16 22.67
C SER A 111 22.13 52.72 23.70
N SER A 112 23.44 53.00 23.69
CA SER A 112 24.25 54.13 23.23
C SER A 112 25.73 53.70 23.17
N GLN A 113 26.43 54.20 22.16
CA GLN A 113 27.79 54.77 22.16
C GLN A 113 28.90 54.12 23.01
N ASN A 114 30.01 53.72 22.36
CA ASN A 114 31.23 54.54 22.46
C ASN A 114 32.18 54.31 21.27
N LYS A 115 32.89 55.38 20.94
CA LYS A 115 33.67 55.65 19.73
C LYS A 115 35.15 55.24 19.86
N ASN A 116 35.79 55.12 18.69
CA ASN A 116 37.21 55.38 18.38
C ASN A 116 38.25 54.35 18.90
N SER A 117 39.36 54.04 18.23
CA SER A 117 39.98 54.38 16.93
C SER A 117 41.27 53.54 16.85
N THR A 118 41.74 53.20 15.63
CA THR A 118 43.14 52.94 15.21
C THR A 118 44.12 52.37 16.26
N LYS A 119 44.75 51.20 16.05
CA LYS A 119 45.77 50.92 15.04
C LYS A 119 46.19 49.47 15.19
#